data_AF-A0A661H4X6-F1
#
_entry.id   AF-A0A661H4X6-F1
#
_cell.length_a   1.000
_cell.length_b   1.000
_cell.length_c   1.000
_cell.angle_alpha   90.00
_cell.angle_beta   90.00
_cell.angle_gamma   90.00
#
_symmetry.space_group_name_H-M   'P 1'
#
loop_
_entity.id
_entity.type
_entity.pdbx_description
1 polymer ?
#
loop_
_entity_poly.entity_id
_entity_poly.type
_entity_poly.pdbx_seq_one_letter_code
_entity_poly.pdbx_strand_id
1 'polypeptide(L)'
;MTDVVQQQSRLKDLIAKGKEQGYLTYAEVNDHLPQDISDPDQVEDIIQMINDMGIQVFEVAPDTDDLLMTEGDSSADDIAAAEAAAALAAVETEAGRTTDPVRMYMREMGTVELLTREGEIVIAKRIEEGIREMLSALAHYPGAVKKILDEYELVTKGERRLADIMVGYLDPADHVPSAAEVAEKAAAAPAAATSDDDEVDTGPDPVKAKKRFTALKRQYNKAEKIVTAKGRTDKAAIKELEKLGELFKFFKFTPRVSDPVTDSPRNILVAVRDQEREIMHMAIKDCGMPRKDFIASFQGSESDAKWITRLTRKKEYGPKLAAKKETFLRLQRRIA
;
A
#
# COMPACT_ATOMS: atom_id res chain seq x y z
N MET A 1 -4.68 3.82 -38.91
CA MET A 1 -3.83 4.89 -39.47
C MET A 1 -4.57 5.75 -40.49
N THR A 2 -5.46 5.17 -41.31
CA THR A 2 -6.32 5.92 -42.25
C THR A 2 -7.39 6.78 -41.56
N ASP A 3 -8.01 6.30 -40.48
CA ASP A 3 -9.10 7.05 -39.81
C ASP A 3 -8.61 8.32 -39.09
N VAL A 4 -7.47 8.26 -38.39
CA VAL A 4 -6.86 9.41 -37.68
C VAL A 4 -6.47 10.54 -38.63
N VAL A 5 -5.98 10.21 -39.84
CA VAL A 5 -5.63 11.22 -40.85
C VAL A 5 -6.89 11.87 -41.44
N GLN A 6 -7.98 11.11 -41.54
CA GLN A 6 -9.27 11.62 -42.01
C GLN A 6 -9.95 12.50 -40.96
N GLN A 7 -9.80 12.18 -39.68
CA GLN A 7 -10.26 12.96 -38.53
C GLN A 7 -9.57 14.33 -38.44
N GLN A 8 -8.23 14.35 -38.56
CA GLN A 8 -7.45 15.60 -38.59
C GLN A 8 -7.80 16.51 -39.77
N SER A 9 -8.24 15.94 -40.89
CA SER A 9 -8.70 16.74 -42.04
C SER A 9 -10.01 17.45 -41.73
N ARG A 10 -10.98 16.76 -41.12
CA ARG A 10 -12.33 17.31 -40.85
C ARG A 10 -12.33 18.45 -39.83
N LEU A 11 -11.53 18.33 -38.77
CA LEU A 11 -11.45 19.38 -37.75
C LEU A 11 -10.71 20.62 -38.29
N LYS A 12 -9.70 20.43 -39.15
CA LYS A 12 -9.02 21.53 -39.84
C LYS A 12 -9.95 22.26 -40.80
N ASP A 13 -10.80 21.51 -41.52
CA ASP A 13 -11.80 22.08 -42.42
C ASP A 13 -12.85 22.89 -41.64
N LEU A 14 -13.26 22.43 -40.44
CA LEU A 14 -14.17 23.16 -39.55
C LEU A 14 -13.54 24.48 -39.05
N ILE A 15 -12.28 24.45 -38.61
CA ILE A 15 -11.57 25.65 -38.14
C ILE A 15 -11.38 26.66 -39.28
N ALA A 16 -11.07 26.19 -40.50
CA ALA A 16 -10.96 27.07 -41.67
C ALA A 16 -12.30 27.75 -41.99
N LYS A 17 -13.41 26.99 -41.97
CA LYS A 17 -14.76 27.52 -42.18
C LYS A 17 -15.17 28.52 -41.08
N GLY A 18 -14.88 28.22 -39.82
CA GLY A 18 -15.16 29.12 -38.69
C GLY A 18 -14.33 30.42 -38.74
N LYS A 19 -13.08 30.36 -39.21
CA LYS A 19 -12.23 31.55 -39.40
C LYS A 19 -12.67 32.42 -40.58
N GLU A 20 -13.23 31.82 -41.64
CA GLU A 20 -13.80 32.57 -42.78
C GLU A 20 -15.16 33.21 -42.45
N GLN A 21 -15.99 32.53 -41.65
CA GLN A 21 -17.34 32.99 -41.32
C GLN A 21 -17.39 33.86 -40.06
N GLY A 22 -16.37 33.80 -39.20
CA GLY A 22 -16.32 34.51 -37.92
C GLY A 22 -17.16 33.87 -36.81
N TYR A 23 -17.93 32.83 -37.12
CA TYR A 23 -18.75 32.08 -36.18
C TYR A 23 -18.89 30.61 -36.60
N LEU A 24 -19.29 29.76 -35.65
CA LEU A 24 -19.68 28.37 -35.87
C LEU A 24 -20.97 28.05 -35.11
N THR A 25 -21.77 27.09 -35.58
CA THR A 25 -22.94 26.62 -34.82
C THR A 25 -22.68 25.31 -34.07
N TYR A 26 -23.40 25.07 -32.96
CA TYR A 26 -23.30 23.80 -32.22
C TYR A 26 -23.56 22.57 -33.10
N ALA A 27 -24.50 22.68 -34.05
CA ALA A 27 -24.80 21.60 -34.98
C ALA A 27 -23.61 21.32 -35.92
N GLU A 28 -22.97 22.37 -36.45
CA GLU A 28 -21.81 22.21 -37.32
C GLU A 28 -20.59 21.67 -36.57
N VAL A 29 -20.38 22.08 -35.32
CA VAL A 29 -19.35 21.51 -34.46
C VAL A 29 -19.62 20.02 -34.26
N ASN A 30 -20.82 19.64 -33.80
CA ASN A 30 -21.19 18.25 -33.53
C ASN A 30 -21.14 17.35 -34.78
N ASP A 31 -21.49 17.86 -35.96
CA ASP A 31 -21.45 17.11 -37.23
C ASP A 31 -20.02 16.81 -37.72
N HIS A 32 -19.06 17.64 -37.32
CA HIS A 32 -17.64 17.49 -37.67
C HIS A 32 -16.81 16.81 -36.57
N LEU A 33 -17.38 16.63 -35.37
CA LEU A 33 -16.78 15.81 -34.32
C LEU A 33 -16.89 14.31 -34.65
N PRO A 34 -15.85 13.50 -34.33
CA PRO A 34 -15.92 12.06 -34.46
C PRO A 34 -17.00 11.44 -33.55
N GLN A 35 -17.62 10.34 -33.99
CA GLN A 35 -18.61 9.59 -33.19
C GLN A 35 -18.03 9.03 -31.87
N ASP A 36 -16.70 8.92 -31.77
CA ASP A 36 -16.01 8.46 -30.57
C ASP A 36 -15.98 9.51 -29.44
N ILE A 37 -16.22 10.80 -29.76
CA ILE A 37 -16.35 11.89 -28.79
C ILE A 37 -17.85 12.15 -28.57
N SER A 38 -18.48 11.27 -27.79
CA SER A 38 -19.91 11.36 -27.45
C SER A 38 -20.17 11.97 -26.06
N ASP A 39 -19.11 12.32 -25.33
CA ASP A 39 -19.21 12.83 -23.97
C ASP A 39 -19.51 14.34 -23.96
N PRO A 40 -20.63 14.80 -23.35
CA PRO A 40 -21.01 16.22 -23.32
C PRO A 40 -19.91 17.14 -22.78
N ASP A 41 -19.17 16.69 -21.76
CA ASP A 41 -18.07 17.45 -21.15
C ASP A 41 -16.89 17.64 -22.11
N GLN A 42 -16.57 16.62 -22.92
CA GLN A 42 -15.50 16.72 -23.92
C GLN A 42 -15.90 17.63 -25.08
N VAL A 43 -17.19 17.65 -25.42
CA VAL A 43 -17.75 18.58 -26.41
C VAL A 43 -17.67 20.01 -25.90
N GLU A 44 -17.99 20.25 -24.62
CA GLU A 44 -17.87 21.57 -23.97
C GLU A 44 -16.41 22.05 -23.91
N ASP A 45 -15.46 21.17 -23.56
CA ASP A 45 -14.01 21.47 -23.60
C ASP A 45 -13.55 21.87 -25.02
N ILE A 46 -14.06 21.19 -26.06
CA ILE A 46 -13.76 21.50 -27.46
C ILE A 46 -14.36 22.84 -27.87
N ILE A 47 -15.58 23.16 -27.44
CA ILE A 47 -16.20 24.46 -27.69
C ILE A 47 -15.44 25.58 -26.98
N GLN A 48 -14.96 25.34 -25.76
CA GLN A 48 -14.12 26.30 -25.04
C GLN A 48 -12.81 26.55 -25.79
N MET A 49 -12.15 25.49 -26.28
CA MET A 49 -10.94 25.62 -27.11
C MET A 49 -11.18 26.37 -28.42
N ILE A 50 -12.34 26.20 -29.07
CA ILE A 50 -12.71 26.94 -30.29
C ILE A 50 -12.97 28.42 -29.99
N ASN A 51 -13.61 28.74 -28.87
CA ASN A 51 -13.79 30.12 -28.43
C ASN A 51 -12.45 30.80 -28.10
N ASP A 52 -11.50 30.09 -27.50
CA ASP A 52 -10.14 30.60 -27.24
C ASP A 52 -9.35 30.88 -28.53
N MET A 53 -9.72 30.24 -29.65
CA MET A 53 -9.20 30.54 -30.99
C MET A 53 -9.84 31.78 -31.65
N GLY A 54 -10.76 32.46 -30.95
CA GLY A 54 -11.43 33.66 -31.43
C GLY A 54 -12.62 33.41 -32.36
N ILE A 55 -13.14 32.17 -32.40
CA ILE A 55 -14.34 31.81 -33.19
C ILE A 55 -15.50 31.62 -32.23
N GLN A 56 -16.53 32.46 -32.34
CA GLN A 56 -17.70 32.36 -31.46
C GLN A 56 -18.62 31.22 -31.88
N VAL A 57 -19.01 30.37 -30.92
CA VAL A 57 -19.94 29.26 -31.16
C VAL A 57 -21.35 29.61 -30.68
N PHE A 58 -22.34 29.59 -31.58
CA PHE A 58 -23.74 29.92 -31.29
C PHE A 58 -24.67 28.70 -31.45
N GLU A 59 -25.78 28.66 -30.69
CA GLU A 59 -26.80 27.60 -30.86
C GLU A 59 -27.59 27.73 -32.17
N VAL A 60 -27.81 28.96 -32.63
CA VAL A 60 -28.49 29.30 -33.89
C VAL A 60 -27.64 30.34 -34.60
N ALA A 61 -27.54 30.25 -35.93
CA ALA A 61 -26.78 31.21 -36.72
C ALA A 61 -27.24 32.65 -36.45
N PRO A 62 -26.35 33.56 -36.03
CA PRO A 62 -26.71 34.94 -35.75
C PRO A 62 -27.07 35.70 -37.04
N ASP A 63 -27.97 36.68 -36.93
CA ASP A 63 -28.33 37.56 -38.04
C ASP A 63 -27.15 38.48 -38.40
N THR A 64 -27.09 38.94 -39.66
CA THR A 64 -25.96 39.73 -40.20
C THR A 64 -25.68 41.02 -39.44
N ASP A 65 -26.69 41.60 -38.78
CA ASP A 65 -26.54 42.81 -37.98
C ASP A 65 -25.90 42.54 -36.60
N ASP A 66 -26.01 41.32 -36.05
CA ASP A 66 -25.39 40.95 -34.78
C ASP A 66 -23.90 40.65 -34.94
N LEU A 67 -23.49 40.10 -36.09
CA LEU A 67 -22.08 39.80 -36.40
C LEU A 67 -21.21 41.07 -36.49
N LEU A 68 -21.76 42.15 -37.06
CA LEU A 68 -21.08 43.44 -37.25
C LEU A 68 -20.80 44.19 -35.93
N MET A 69 -21.51 43.87 -34.85
CA MET A 69 -21.31 44.50 -33.54
C MET A 69 -20.16 43.88 -32.73
N THR A 70 -19.66 42.73 -33.19
CA THR A 70 -18.64 41.91 -32.52
C THR A 70 -17.27 41.95 -33.19
N GLU A 71 -17.11 42.61 -34.35
CA GLU A 71 -15.84 42.73 -35.11
C GLU A 71 -14.71 43.50 -34.37
N GLY A 72 -14.90 43.86 -33.10
CA GLY A 72 -13.97 44.67 -32.32
C GLY A 72 -12.83 43.93 -31.60
N ASP A 73 -12.81 42.59 -31.58
CA ASP A 73 -11.86 41.84 -30.72
C ASP A 73 -11.11 40.69 -31.43
N SER A 74 -11.26 40.54 -32.76
CA SER A 74 -10.66 39.42 -33.51
C SER A 74 -9.27 39.72 -34.07
N SER A 75 -8.36 40.28 -33.27
CA SER A 75 -6.93 40.17 -33.57
C SER A 75 -6.41 38.84 -33.02
N ALA A 76 -6.70 37.76 -33.75
CA ALA A 76 -6.20 36.42 -33.45
C ALA A 76 -4.66 36.44 -33.52
N ASP A 77 -4.00 36.26 -32.38
CA ASP A 77 -2.57 36.00 -32.32
C ASP A 77 -2.36 34.58 -32.89
N ASP A 78 -1.78 34.46 -34.09
CA ASP A 78 -1.59 33.18 -34.80
C ASP A 78 -0.83 32.13 -33.95
N ILE A 79 -0.16 32.57 -32.87
CA ILE A 79 0.51 31.73 -31.88
C ILE A 79 -0.50 31.00 -30.98
N ALA A 80 -1.57 31.67 -30.51
CA ALA A 80 -2.61 31.07 -29.68
C ALA A 80 -3.44 30.04 -30.46
N ALA A 81 -3.71 30.31 -31.74
CA ALA A 81 -4.40 29.37 -32.62
C ALA A 81 -3.57 28.09 -32.89
N ALA A 82 -2.24 28.21 -32.98
CA ALA A 82 -1.35 27.06 -33.13
C ALA A 82 -1.24 26.22 -31.85
N GLU A 83 -1.24 26.87 -30.68
CA GLU A 83 -1.22 26.21 -29.37
C GLU A 83 -2.55 25.47 -29.08
N ALA A 84 -3.68 26.10 -29.38
CA ALA A 84 -5.01 25.48 -29.26
C ALA A 84 -5.19 24.29 -30.23
N ALA A 85 -4.72 24.40 -31.48
CA ALA A 85 -4.74 23.30 -32.43
C ALA A 85 -3.85 22.12 -31.98
N ALA A 86 -2.73 22.39 -31.32
CA ALA A 86 -1.87 21.36 -30.72
C ALA A 86 -2.51 20.72 -29.48
N ALA A 87 -3.22 21.50 -28.65
CA ALA A 87 -3.99 21.00 -27.50
C ALA A 87 -5.17 20.11 -27.93
N LEU A 88 -5.92 20.51 -28.96
CA LEU A 88 -6.99 19.71 -29.56
C LEU A 88 -6.47 18.37 -30.09
N ALA A 89 -5.34 18.38 -30.80
CA ALA A 89 -4.70 17.15 -31.29
C ALA A 89 -4.19 16.24 -30.15
N ALA A 90 -3.77 16.83 -29.01
CA ALA A 90 -3.35 16.07 -27.84
C ALA A 90 -4.55 15.44 -27.09
N VAL A 91 -5.67 16.15 -26.99
CA VAL A 91 -6.94 15.65 -26.43
C VAL A 91 -7.50 14.49 -27.28
N GLU A 92 -7.36 14.56 -28.60
CA GLU A 92 -7.75 13.50 -29.55
C GLU A 92 -6.91 12.22 -29.39
N THR A 93 -5.63 12.35 -29.02
CA THR A 93 -4.75 11.19 -28.80
C THR A 93 -5.08 10.45 -27.48
N GLU A 94 -5.82 11.10 -26.57
CA GLU A 94 -6.27 10.54 -25.29
C GLU A 94 -7.80 10.38 -25.24
N ALA A 95 -8.38 9.73 -26.26
CA ALA A 95 -9.76 9.26 -26.24
C ALA A 95 -10.01 8.40 -24.99
N GLY A 96 -10.57 9.02 -23.94
CA GLY A 96 -10.74 8.43 -22.61
C GLY A 96 -10.25 9.31 -21.45
N ARG A 97 -9.60 10.46 -21.69
CA ARG A 97 -9.36 11.45 -20.63
C ARG A 97 -10.68 12.10 -20.24
N THR A 98 -11.23 11.66 -19.11
CA THR A 98 -12.35 12.31 -18.42
C THR A 98 -11.80 13.09 -17.24
N THR A 99 -12.33 14.28 -17.01
CA THR A 99 -12.04 15.12 -15.83
C THR A 99 -12.95 14.78 -14.65
N ASP A 100 -13.98 13.94 -14.86
CA ASP A 100 -14.89 13.49 -13.81
C ASP A 100 -14.23 12.43 -12.92
N PRO A 101 -14.03 12.72 -11.61
CA PRO A 101 -13.46 11.77 -10.67
C PRO A 101 -14.26 10.46 -10.56
N VAL A 102 -15.57 10.48 -10.78
CA VAL A 102 -16.42 9.29 -10.70
C VAL A 102 -16.17 8.38 -11.90
N ARG A 103 -16.15 8.92 -13.13
CA ARG A 103 -15.77 8.15 -14.31
C ARG A 103 -14.34 7.65 -14.26
N MET A 104 -13.40 8.46 -13.75
CA MET A 104 -12.02 7.99 -13.49
C MET A 104 -12.01 6.77 -12.58
N TYR A 105 -12.74 6.82 -11.45
CA TYR A 105 -12.86 5.69 -10.53
C TYR A 105 -13.53 4.47 -11.17
N MET A 106 -14.64 4.63 -11.88
CA MET A 106 -15.35 3.51 -12.52
C MET A 106 -14.49 2.83 -13.58
N ARG A 107 -13.72 3.61 -14.34
CA ARG A 107 -12.75 3.08 -15.30
C ARG A 107 -11.64 2.29 -14.59
N GLU A 108 -11.04 2.86 -13.54
CA GLU A 108 -10.01 2.18 -12.75
C GLU A 108 -10.53 0.90 -12.08
N MET A 109 -11.72 0.95 -11.48
CA MET A 109 -12.38 -0.20 -10.87
C MET A 109 -12.72 -1.27 -11.92
N GLY A 110 -13.13 -0.87 -13.12
CA GLY A 110 -13.40 -1.77 -14.25
C GLY A 110 -12.18 -2.44 -14.86
N THR A 111 -10.95 -1.97 -14.55
CA THR A 111 -9.72 -2.68 -14.95
C THR A 111 -9.45 -3.95 -14.14
N VAL A 112 -10.06 -4.07 -12.95
CA VAL A 112 -9.87 -5.22 -12.07
C VAL A 112 -11.01 -6.22 -12.32
N GLU A 113 -10.65 -7.41 -12.78
CA GLU A 113 -11.62 -8.49 -13.03
C GLU A 113 -12.28 -8.97 -11.72
N LEU A 114 -13.54 -9.38 -11.82
CA LEU A 114 -14.26 -9.95 -10.68
C LEU A 114 -13.64 -11.30 -10.28
N LEU A 115 -13.52 -11.53 -8.97
CA LEU A 115 -13.00 -12.78 -8.44
C LEU A 115 -14.04 -13.90 -8.57
N THR A 116 -13.58 -15.08 -8.99
CA THR A 116 -14.35 -16.32 -8.85
C THR A 116 -14.24 -16.83 -7.41
N ARG A 117 -15.19 -17.65 -6.96
CA ARG A 117 -15.14 -18.31 -5.65
C ARG A 117 -13.80 -19.04 -5.42
N GLU A 118 -13.27 -19.69 -6.44
CA GLU A 118 -11.97 -20.38 -6.35
C GLU A 118 -10.83 -19.38 -6.15
N GLY A 119 -10.85 -18.25 -6.87
CA GLY A 119 -9.90 -17.15 -6.70
C GLY A 119 -9.93 -16.57 -5.29
N GLU A 120 -11.12 -16.36 -4.71
CA GLU A 120 -11.28 -15.91 -3.33
C GLU A 120 -10.67 -16.89 -2.33
N ILE A 121 -10.89 -18.20 -2.52
CA ILE A 121 -10.32 -19.24 -1.66
C ILE A 121 -8.78 -19.23 -1.74
N VAL A 122 -8.21 -19.07 -2.93
CA VAL A 122 -6.74 -19.00 -3.11
C VAL A 122 -6.17 -17.79 -2.39
N ILE A 123 -6.81 -16.62 -2.52
CA ILE A 123 -6.39 -15.40 -1.83
C ILE A 123 -6.49 -15.58 -0.31
N ALA A 124 -7.58 -16.16 0.18
CA ALA A 124 -7.76 -16.45 1.60
C ALA A 124 -6.66 -17.38 2.15
N LYS A 125 -6.37 -18.50 1.46
CA LYS A 125 -5.29 -19.43 1.83
C LYS A 125 -3.93 -18.74 1.86
N ARG A 126 -3.65 -17.87 0.88
CA ARG A 126 -2.41 -17.10 0.81
C ARG A 126 -2.29 -16.11 1.96
N ILE A 127 -3.37 -15.44 2.35
CA ILE A 127 -3.39 -14.55 3.52
C ILE A 127 -3.12 -15.35 4.79
N GLU A 128 -3.78 -16.50 4.97
CA GLU A 128 -3.57 -17.35 6.16
C GLU A 128 -2.17 -17.95 6.23
N GLU A 129 -1.57 -18.32 5.09
CA GLU A 129 -0.17 -18.74 5.02
C GLU A 129 0.78 -17.60 5.42
N GLY A 130 0.58 -16.40 4.89
CA GLY A 130 1.38 -15.23 5.27
C GLY A 130 1.28 -14.91 6.76
N ILE A 131 0.10 -15.04 7.37
CA ILE A 131 -0.07 -14.86 8.82
C ILE A 131 0.67 -15.97 9.60
N ARG A 132 0.59 -17.23 9.15
CA ARG A 132 1.30 -18.36 9.79
C ARG A 132 2.82 -18.17 9.75
N GLU A 133 3.37 -17.77 8.62
CA GLU A 133 4.80 -17.48 8.47
C GLU A 133 5.23 -16.31 9.36
N MET A 134 4.44 -15.23 9.35
CA MET A 134 4.68 -14.05 10.18
C MET A 134 4.70 -14.41 11.67
N LEU A 135 3.71 -15.18 12.15
CA LEU A 135 3.67 -15.63 13.54
C LEU A 135 4.85 -16.56 13.88
N SER A 136 5.21 -17.49 12.99
CA SER A 136 6.38 -18.35 13.18
C SER A 136 7.68 -17.52 13.34
N ALA A 137 7.85 -16.49 12.51
CA ALA A 137 8.97 -15.55 12.64
C ALA A 137 8.87 -14.73 13.94
N LEU A 138 7.67 -14.29 14.33
CA LEU A 138 7.43 -13.53 15.56
C LEU A 138 7.78 -14.34 16.81
N ALA A 139 7.67 -15.67 16.79
CA ALA A 139 8.13 -16.54 17.88
C ALA A 139 9.65 -16.47 18.11
N HIS A 140 10.43 -16.09 17.09
CA HIS A 140 11.86 -15.85 17.19
C HIS A 140 12.19 -14.46 17.74
N TYR A 141 11.22 -13.56 17.90
CA TYR A 141 11.44 -12.26 18.51
C TYR A 141 11.28 -12.33 20.04
N PRO A 142 12.25 -11.83 20.83
CA PRO A 142 12.19 -11.90 22.28
C PRO A 142 10.98 -11.15 22.84
N GLY A 143 10.31 -11.76 23.82
CA GLY A 143 9.19 -11.13 24.52
C GLY A 143 7.85 -11.13 23.76
N ALA A 144 7.81 -11.45 22.46
CA ALA A 144 6.56 -11.48 21.70
C ALA A 144 5.58 -12.53 22.24
N VAL A 145 6.01 -13.79 22.28
CA VAL A 145 5.19 -14.90 22.81
C VAL A 145 4.86 -14.68 24.29
N LYS A 146 5.77 -14.07 25.06
CA LYS A 146 5.54 -13.74 26.46
C LYS A 146 4.36 -12.79 26.64
N LYS A 147 4.30 -11.68 25.87
CA LYS A 147 3.18 -10.74 25.91
C LYS A 147 1.84 -11.44 25.67
N ILE A 148 1.79 -12.36 24.70
CA ILE A 148 0.58 -13.14 24.40
C ILE A 148 0.22 -14.09 25.55
N LEU A 149 1.20 -14.74 26.17
CA LEU A 149 0.98 -15.60 27.32
C LEU A 149 0.49 -14.82 28.55
N ASP A 150 1.04 -13.62 28.77
CA ASP A 150 0.62 -12.71 29.84
C ASP A 150 -0.83 -12.26 29.63
N GLU A 151 -1.19 -11.93 28.39
CA GLU A 151 -2.58 -11.61 28.00
C GLU A 151 -3.53 -12.79 28.26
N TYR A 152 -3.14 -14.01 27.88
CA TYR A 152 -3.94 -15.21 28.18
C TYR A 152 -4.07 -15.47 29.70
N GLU A 153 -3.06 -15.10 30.49
CA GLU A 153 -3.13 -15.23 31.94
C GLU A 153 -4.22 -14.33 32.55
N LEU A 154 -4.44 -13.12 31.98
CA LEU A 154 -5.54 -12.25 32.38
C LEU A 154 -6.91 -12.89 32.13
N VAL A 155 -7.05 -13.67 31.04
CA VAL A 155 -8.26 -14.47 30.79
C VAL A 155 -8.43 -15.56 31.84
N THR A 156 -7.35 -16.24 32.24
CA THR A 156 -7.44 -17.25 33.30
C THR A 156 -7.79 -16.67 34.67
N LYS A 157 -7.49 -15.39 34.91
CA LYS A 157 -7.87 -14.65 36.13
C LYS A 157 -9.29 -14.09 36.06
N GLY A 158 -9.95 -14.17 34.91
CA GLY A 158 -11.29 -13.61 34.69
C GLY A 158 -11.33 -12.11 34.42
N GLU A 159 -10.17 -11.47 34.19
CA GLU A 159 -10.07 -10.03 33.92
C GLU A 159 -10.35 -9.68 32.45
N ARG A 160 -10.26 -10.65 31.54
CA ARG A 160 -10.57 -10.52 30.10
C ARG A 160 -11.33 -11.72 29.58
N ARG A 161 -12.06 -11.57 28.47
CA ARG A 161 -12.70 -12.69 27.77
C ARG A 161 -11.75 -13.31 26.75
N LEU A 162 -11.95 -14.59 26.42
CA LEU A 162 -11.11 -15.26 25.43
C LEU A 162 -11.28 -14.65 24.01
N ALA A 163 -12.50 -14.22 23.68
CA ALA A 163 -12.81 -13.53 22.43
C ALA A 163 -12.07 -12.20 22.26
N ASP A 164 -11.69 -11.53 23.36
CA ASP A 164 -10.90 -10.29 23.31
C ASP A 164 -9.47 -10.53 22.79
N ILE A 165 -8.96 -11.76 22.99
CA ILE A 165 -7.59 -12.13 22.66
C ILE A 165 -7.49 -12.83 21.31
N MET A 166 -8.44 -13.73 21.03
CA MET A 166 -8.36 -14.58 19.86
C MET A 166 -9.71 -14.78 19.20
N VAL A 167 -9.65 -14.81 17.86
CA VAL A 167 -10.80 -15.07 16.99
C VAL A 167 -10.93 -16.57 16.72
N GLY A 168 -9.81 -17.30 16.59
CA GLY A 168 -9.84 -18.71 16.23
C GLY A 168 -8.47 -19.34 16.00
N TYR A 169 -8.42 -20.34 15.12
CA TYR A 169 -7.20 -21.05 14.75
C TYR A 169 -7.00 -21.08 13.24
N LEU A 170 -5.75 -20.99 12.81
CA LEU A 170 -5.31 -21.08 11.41
C LEU A 170 -4.94 -22.54 11.05
N ASP A 171 -5.78 -23.48 11.46
CA ASP A 171 -5.55 -24.90 11.15
C ASP A 171 -5.74 -25.09 9.64
N PRO A 172 -4.81 -25.75 8.90
CA PRO A 172 -4.99 -26.03 7.49
C PRO A 172 -6.27 -26.84 7.29
N ALA A 173 -7.29 -26.23 6.70
CA ALA A 173 -8.55 -26.90 6.39
C ALA A 173 -8.50 -27.43 4.96
N ASP A 174 -8.67 -28.74 4.81
CA ASP A 174 -8.75 -29.38 3.48
C ASP A 174 -10.03 -28.98 2.74
N HIS A 175 -11.10 -28.63 3.47
CA HIS A 175 -12.38 -28.18 2.94
C HIS A 175 -12.76 -26.82 3.51
N VAL A 176 -12.96 -25.83 2.63
CA VAL A 176 -13.55 -24.53 2.98
C VAL A 176 -15.04 -24.61 2.65
N PRO A 177 -15.93 -24.65 3.67
CA PRO A 177 -17.35 -24.83 3.43
C PRO A 177 -17.95 -23.67 2.62
N SER A 178 -18.89 -23.98 1.74
CA SER A 178 -19.61 -22.96 0.98
C SER A 178 -20.49 -22.09 1.89
N ALA A 179 -20.84 -20.87 1.47
CA ALA A 179 -21.78 -20.03 2.23
C ALA A 179 -23.12 -20.74 2.50
N ALA A 180 -23.57 -21.59 1.57
CA ALA A 180 -24.74 -22.45 1.74
C ALA A 180 -24.52 -23.54 2.80
N GLU A 181 -23.36 -24.20 2.82
CA GLU A 181 -23.02 -25.20 3.83
C GLU A 181 -22.85 -24.60 5.23
N VAL A 182 -22.35 -23.36 5.32
CA VAL A 182 -22.27 -22.62 6.59
C VAL A 182 -23.67 -22.24 7.08
N ALA A 183 -24.54 -21.77 6.19
CA ALA A 183 -25.93 -21.47 6.51
C ALA A 183 -26.72 -22.72 6.92
N GLU A 184 -26.50 -23.85 6.26
CA GLU A 184 -27.13 -25.14 6.59
C GLU A 184 -26.64 -25.66 7.95
N LYS A 185 -25.34 -25.55 8.25
CA LYS A 185 -24.80 -25.88 9.58
C LYS A 185 -25.30 -24.96 10.68
N ALA A 186 -25.46 -23.66 10.40
CA ALA A 186 -26.05 -22.71 11.34
C ALA A 186 -27.54 -23.01 11.59
N ALA A 187 -28.27 -23.45 10.57
CA ALA A 187 -29.67 -23.87 10.68
C ALA A 187 -29.83 -25.25 11.35
N ALA A 188 -28.83 -26.14 11.25
CA ALA A 188 -28.84 -27.47 11.85
C ALA A 188 -28.31 -27.52 13.30
N ALA A 189 -27.84 -26.40 13.86
CA ALA A 189 -27.52 -26.31 15.27
C ALA A 189 -28.81 -26.43 16.11
N PRO A 190 -28.87 -27.30 17.13
CA PRO A 190 -30.10 -27.54 17.87
C PRO A 190 -30.50 -26.25 18.60
N ALA A 191 -31.69 -25.73 18.26
CA ALA A 191 -32.40 -24.73 19.02
C ALA A 191 -32.77 -25.30 20.40
N ALA A 192 -31.83 -25.24 21.35
CA ALA A 192 -32.03 -25.70 22.71
C ALA A 192 -31.41 -24.71 23.71
N ALA A 193 -31.97 -23.50 23.77
CA ALA A 193 -32.32 -22.80 25.01
C ALA A 193 -32.92 -21.43 24.65
N THR A 194 -34.18 -21.25 25.00
CA THR A 194 -34.89 -19.98 25.01
C THR A 194 -34.35 -19.07 26.10
N SER A 195 -33.58 -18.04 25.73
CA SER A 195 -33.55 -16.73 26.40
C SER A 195 -32.92 -15.72 25.45
N ASP A 196 -33.68 -14.68 25.09
CA ASP A 196 -33.17 -13.42 24.53
C ASP A 196 -31.91 -12.98 25.30
N ASP A 197 -30.83 -12.65 24.57
CA ASP A 197 -29.58 -11.94 24.95
C ASP A 197 -28.21 -12.66 24.93
N ASP A 198 -28.08 -13.89 24.46
CA ASP A 198 -26.73 -14.46 24.22
C ASP A 198 -26.37 -14.46 22.72
N GLU A 199 -25.46 -13.55 22.35
CA GLU A 199 -24.67 -13.62 21.11
C GLU A 199 -24.27 -15.08 20.85
N VAL A 200 -24.54 -15.58 19.65
CA VAL A 200 -24.12 -16.92 19.23
C VAL A 200 -22.61 -17.00 19.39
N ASP A 201 -22.14 -17.62 20.48
CA ASP A 201 -20.73 -17.70 20.89
C ASP A 201 -19.96 -18.53 19.87
N THR A 202 -19.63 -17.88 18.75
CA THR A 202 -18.71 -18.33 17.72
C THR A 202 -17.27 -18.10 18.18
N GLY A 203 -17.07 -17.95 19.49
CA GLY A 203 -15.78 -17.81 20.12
C GLY A 203 -14.98 -19.11 20.07
N PRO A 204 -13.64 -19.01 20.16
CA PRO A 204 -12.79 -20.18 20.17
C PRO A 204 -13.07 -21.06 21.40
N ASP A 205 -13.20 -22.37 21.18
CA ASP A 205 -13.43 -23.37 22.25
C ASP A 205 -12.41 -23.21 23.40
N PRO A 206 -12.87 -22.87 24.62
CA PRO A 206 -11.99 -22.60 25.76
C PRO A 206 -11.15 -23.82 26.18
N VAL A 207 -11.63 -25.04 25.94
CA VAL A 207 -10.90 -26.27 26.26
C VAL A 207 -9.73 -26.46 25.30
N LYS A 208 -9.98 -26.29 24.00
CA LYS A 208 -8.93 -26.32 22.96
C LYS A 208 -7.90 -25.21 23.19
N ALA A 209 -8.36 -24.01 23.56
CA ALA A 209 -7.49 -22.88 23.90
C ALA A 209 -6.57 -23.22 25.07
N LYS A 210 -7.12 -23.70 26.19
CA LYS A 210 -6.34 -24.09 27.36
C LYS A 210 -5.27 -25.12 27.03
N LYS A 211 -5.60 -26.13 26.22
CA LYS A 211 -4.63 -27.15 25.78
C LYS A 211 -3.49 -26.54 24.96
N ARG A 212 -3.82 -25.70 23.97
CA ARG A 212 -2.82 -25.07 23.09
C ARG A 212 -1.95 -24.05 23.82
N PHE A 213 -2.53 -23.19 24.65
CA PHE A 213 -1.78 -22.23 25.47
C PHE A 213 -0.90 -22.92 26.52
N THR A 214 -1.34 -24.04 27.11
CA THR A 214 -0.51 -24.82 28.02
C THR A 214 0.70 -25.42 27.30
N ALA A 215 0.50 -25.99 26.10
CA ALA A 215 1.59 -26.49 25.27
C ALA A 215 2.57 -25.37 24.87
N LEU A 216 2.05 -24.21 24.49
CA LEU A 216 2.82 -23.02 24.14
C LEU A 216 3.65 -22.54 25.34
N LYS A 217 3.04 -22.39 26.53
CA LYS A 217 3.73 -21.97 27.77
C LYS A 217 4.85 -22.94 28.16
N ARG A 218 4.62 -24.25 28.03
CA ARG A 218 5.64 -25.28 28.30
C ARG A 218 6.82 -25.15 27.33
N GLN A 219 6.57 -25.01 26.03
CA GLN A 219 7.63 -24.86 25.04
C GLN A 219 8.36 -23.52 25.18
N TYR A 220 7.64 -22.44 25.49
CA TYR A 220 8.22 -21.12 25.77
C TYR A 220 9.23 -21.19 26.92
N ASN A 221 8.82 -21.75 28.07
CA ASN A 221 9.71 -21.88 29.24
C ASN A 221 10.95 -22.74 28.95
N LYS A 222 10.82 -23.75 28.08
CA LYS A 222 11.95 -24.59 27.67
C LYS A 222 12.91 -23.82 26.76
N ALA A 223 12.36 -23.12 25.76
CA ALA A 223 13.14 -22.30 24.84
C ALA A 223 13.86 -21.17 25.57
N GLU A 224 13.17 -20.47 26.48
CA GLU A 224 13.72 -19.38 27.29
C GLU A 224 14.91 -19.85 28.13
N LYS A 225 14.80 -20.99 28.83
CA LYS A 225 15.91 -21.57 29.62
C LYS A 225 17.16 -21.83 28.78
N ILE A 226 16.99 -22.39 27.58
CA ILE A 226 18.11 -22.70 26.69
C ILE A 226 18.71 -21.41 26.10
N VAL A 227 17.86 -20.47 25.71
CA VAL A 227 18.28 -19.14 25.24
C VAL A 227 19.08 -18.39 26.31
N THR A 228 18.65 -18.43 27.57
CA THR A 228 19.38 -17.79 28.67
C THR A 228 20.70 -18.48 28.98
N ALA A 229 20.81 -19.79 28.77
CA ALA A 229 22.01 -20.56 29.08
C ALA A 229 23.08 -20.53 27.96
N LYS A 230 22.67 -20.57 26.69
CA LYS A 230 23.57 -20.72 25.53
C LYS A 230 23.59 -19.52 24.58
N GLY A 231 22.69 -18.57 24.76
CA GLY A 231 22.46 -17.47 23.82
C GLY A 231 21.52 -17.85 22.68
N ARG A 232 20.98 -16.83 21.99
CA ARG A 232 19.98 -17.00 20.92
C ARG A 232 20.54 -17.56 19.62
N THR A 233 21.84 -17.37 19.38
CA THR A 233 22.52 -17.78 18.15
C THR A 233 22.99 -19.23 18.18
N ASP A 234 22.87 -19.92 19.31
CA ASP A 234 23.23 -21.33 19.43
C ASP A 234 22.24 -22.23 18.68
N LYS A 235 22.75 -23.29 18.04
CA LYS A 235 21.93 -24.23 17.24
C LYS A 235 20.83 -24.90 18.08
N ALA A 236 21.10 -25.19 19.36
CA ALA A 236 20.09 -25.79 20.22
C ALA A 236 18.99 -24.79 20.60
N ALA A 237 19.32 -23.51 20.77
CA ALA A 237 18.35 -22.45 21.02
C ALA A 237 17.44 -22.22 19.79
N ILE A 238 18.04 -22.14 18.60
CA ILE A 238 17.29 -21.99 17.33
C ILE A 238 16.28 -23.13 17.16
N LYS A 239 16.71 -24.39 17.34
CA LYS A 239 15.82 -25.56 17.22
C LYS A 239 14.63 -25.54 18.19
N GLU A 240 14.79 -24.97 19.38
CA GLU A 240 13.69 -24.88 20.36
C GLU A 240 12.78 -23.67 20.11
N LEU A 241 13.31 -22.59 19.51
CA LEU A 241 12.53 -21.46 19.01
C LEU A 241 11.73 -21.84 17.75
N GLU A 242 12.27 -22.66 16.86
CA GLU A 242 11.52 -23.21 15.71
C GLU A 242 10.30 -24.01 16.19
N LYS A 243 10.50 -24.91 17.17
CA LYS A 243 9.38 -25.65 17.80
C LYS A 243 8.37 -24.73 18.46
N LEU A 244 8.82 -23.60 19.02
CA LEU A 244 7.92 -22.58 19.57
C LEU A 244 7.09 -21.93 18.46
N GLY A 245 7.72 -21.56 17.34
CA GLY A 245 7.05 -21.03 16.15
C GLY A 245 6.03 -21.99 15.55
N GLU A 246 6.35 -23.29 15.48
CA GLU A 246 5.45 -24.33 15.00
C GLU A 246 4.16 -24.44 15.83
N LEU A 247 4.24 -24.20 17.15
CA LEU A 247 3.05 -24.15 18.01
C LEU A 247 2.32 -22.81 17.90
N PHE A 248 3.04 -21.72 17.72
CA PHE A 248 2.50 -20.36 17.74
C PHE A 248 1.82 -19.96 16.42
N LYS A 249 2.23 -20.52 15.27
CA LYS A 249 1.70 -20.15 13.96
C LYS A 249 0.21 -20.43 13.75
N PHE A 250 -0.37 -21.39 14.48
CA PHE A 250 -1.77 -21.79 14.29
C PHE A 250 -2.78 -20.96 15.09
N PHE A 251 -2.34 -19.93 15.81
CA PHE A 251 -3.26 -19.04 16.53
C PHE A 251 -3.73 -17.90 15.64
N LYS A 252 -5.02 -17.55 15.71
CA LYS A 252 -5.58 -16.34 15.09
C LYS A 252 -5.97 -15.35 16.19
N PHE A 253 -5.13 -14.34 16.39
CA PHE A 253 -5.34 -13.29 17.40
C PHE A 253 -6.20 -12.16 16.85
N THR A 254 -6.83 -11.42 17.76
CA THR A 254 -7.52 -10.16 17.45
C THR A 254 -6.49 -9.06 17.16
N PRO A 255 -6.72 -8.13 16.21
CA PRO A 255 -5.78 -7.04 15.89
C PRO A 255 -5.26 -6.28 17.10
N ARG A 256 -6.15 -5.99 18.07
CA ARG A 256 -5.81 -5.35 19.35
C ARG A 256 -4.63 -6.02 20.08
N VAL A 257 -4.51 -7.35 20.01
CA VAL A 257 -3.46 -8.10 20.68
C VAL A 257 -2.28 -8.38 19.75
N SER A 258 -2.52 -8.62 18.45
CA SER A 258 -1.44 -8.88 17.50
C SER A 258 -0.61 -7.63 17.19
N ASP A 259 -1.25 -6.47 16.98
CA ASP A 259 -0.61 -5.29 16.41
C ASP A 259 0.51 -4.74 17.31
N PRO A 260 0.32 -4.59 18.64
CA PRO A 260 1.41 -4.16 19.52
C PRO A 260 2.60 -5.12 19.56
N VAL A 261 2.35 -6.41 19.31
CA VAL A 261 3.40 -7.44 19.27
C VAL A 261 4.13 -7.40 17.93
N THR A 262 3.45 -7.14 16.82
CA THR A 262 4.05 -7.01 15.49
C THR A 262 4.73 -5.67 15.25
N ASP A 263 4.27 -4.58 15.88
CA ASP A 263 4.84 -3.25 15.72
C ASP A 263 6.12 -3.06 16.54
N SER A 264 6.24 -3.74 17.68
CA SER A 264 7.45 -3.73 18.51
C SER A 264 8.74 -4.02 17.71
N PRO A 265 8.88 -5.13 16.96
CA PRO A 265 10.07 -5.38 16.15
C PRO A 265 10.24 -4.36 15.01
N ARG A 266 9.15 -3.87 14.40
CA ARG A 266 9.21 -2.87 13.33
C ARG A 266 9.79 -1.56 13.83
N ASN A 267 9.29 -1.06 14.97
CA ASN A 267 9.75 0.19 15.57
C ASN A 267 11.21 0.12 16.00
N ILE A 268 11.66 -1.01 16.56
CA ILE A 268 13.07 -1.21 16.90
C ILE A 268 13.94 -1.25 15.65
N LEU A 269 13.50 -1.94 14.59
CA LEU A 269 14.23 -1.98 13.32
C LEU A 269 14.38 -0.56 12.73
N VAL A 270 13.30 0.23 12.74
CA VAL A 270 13.36 1.64 12.29
C VAL A 270 14.36 2.42 13.12
N ALA A 271 14.31 2.32 14.45
CA ALA A 271 15.24 3.04 15.33
C ALA A 271 16.71 2.66 15.06
N VAL A 272 17.01 1.37 14.84
CA VAL A 272 18.34 0.89 14.46
C VAL A 272 18.75 1.46 13.09
N ARG A 273 17.86 1.37 12.08
CA ARG A 273 18.10 1.88 10.72
C ARG A 273 18.29 3.39 10.68
N ASP A 274 17.65 4.14 11.56
CA ASP A 274 17.88 5.58 11.72
C ASP A 274 19.31 5.83 12.19
N GLN A 275 19.79 5.08 13.19
CA GLN A 275 21.18 5.23 13.66
C GLN A 275 22.20 4.83 12.57
N GLU A 276 21.94 3.75 11.82
CA GLU A 276 22.78 3.33 10.69
C GLU A 276 22.83 4.40 9.59
N ARG A 277 21.69 5.01 9.26
CA ARG A 277 21.62 6.10 8.27
C ARG A 277 22.38 7.33 8.73
N GLU A 278 22.27 7.71 9.99
CA GLU A 278 23.04 8.82 10.57
C GLU A 278 24.55 8.54 10.54
N ILE A 279 24.97 7.33 10.92
CA ILE A 279 26.38 6.91 10.83
C ILE A 279 26.86 6.97 9.37
N MET A 280 26.07 6.45 8.44
CA MET A 280 26.40 6.46 7.01
C MET A 280 26.52 7.90 6.47
N HIS A 281 25.55 8.76 6.79
CA HIS A 281 25.53 10.15 6.37
C HIS A 281 26.76 10.91 6.88
N MET A 282 27.09 10.78 8.17
CA MET A 282 28.28 11.42 8.72
C MET A 282 29.58 10.85 8.13
N ALA A 283 29.68 9.53 7.97
CA ALA A 283 30.89 8.91 7.43
C ALA A 283 31.16 9.33 5.98
N ILE A 284 30.13 9.36 5.14
CA ILE A 284 30.26 9.66 3.71
C ILE A 284 30.30 11.17 3.47
N LYS A 285 29.31 11.92 3.95
CA LYS A 285 29.15 13.34 3.63
C LYS A 285 30.11 14.24 4.41
N ASP A 286 30.22 14.01 5.72
CA ASP A 286 31.04 14.89 6.57
C ASP A 286 32.51 14.49 6.59
N CYS A 287 32.78 13.18 6.60
CA CYS A 287 34.15 12.65 6.69
C CYS A 287 34.76 12.28 5.33
N GLY A 288 33.98 12.25 4.25
CA GLY A 288 34.47 11.99 2.89
C GLY A 288 34.84 10.53 2.63
N MET A 289 34.30 9.58 3.40
CA MET A 289 34.53 8.16 3.19
C MET A 289 33.79 7.66 1.93
N PRO A 290 34.45 6.92 1.02
CA PRO A 290 33.75 6.31 -0.11
C PRO A 290 32.66 5.34 0.35
N ARG A 291 31.49 5.36 -0.30
CA ARG A 291 30.34 4.49 0.05
C ARG A 291 30.70 3.00 0.02
N LYS A 292 31.53 2.57 -0.94
CA LYS A 292 31.96 1.17 -1.06
C LYS A 292 32.77 0.72 0.16
N ASP A 293 33.72 1.55 0.60
CA ASP A 293 34.52 1.31 1.80
C ASP A 293 33.66 1.25 3.07
N PHE A 294 32.66 2.13 3.16
CA PHE A 294 31.74 2.14 4.30
C PHE A 294 30.97 0.83 4.40
N ILE A 295 30.32 0.40 3.31
CA ILE A 295 29.54 -0.84 3.29
C ILE A 295 30.42 -2.05 3.64
N ALA A 296 31.61 -2.16 3.05
CA ALA A 296 32.52 -3.27 3.28
C ALA A 296 33.07 -3.33 4.71
N SER A 297 33.19 -2.19 5.40
CA SER A 297 33.75 -2.13 6.76
C SER A 297 32.69 -2.14 7.87
N PHE A 298 31.49 -1.62 7.59
CA PHE A 298 30.43 -1.47 8.59
C PHE A 298 29.56 -2.73 8.72
N GLN A 299 29.36 -3.48 7.63
CA GLN A 299 28.59 -4.73 7.66
C GLN A 299 29.27 -5.77 8.57
N GLY A 300 28.55 -6.27 9.58
CA GLY A 300 29.06 -7.17 10.60
C GLY A 300 29.85 -6.51 11.74
N SER A 301 29.98 -5.17 11.74
CA SER A 301 30.59 -4.37 12.80
C SER A 301 29.65 -3.29 13.35
N GLU A 302 28.34 -3.43 13.14
CA GLU A 302 27.34 -2.41 13.46
C GLU A 302 27.34 -2.05 14.96
N SER A 303 27.49 -3.05 15.83
CA SER A 303 27.58 -2.89 17.29
C SER A 303 29.02 -2.85 17.82
N ASP A 304 30.04 -3.03 16.97
CA ASP A 304 31.45 -3.06 17.39
C ASP A 304 32.00 -1.64 17.59
N ALA A 305 32.16 -1.21 18.85
CA ALA A 305 32.77 0.06 19.22
C ALA A 305 34.24 0.20 18.74
N LYS A 306 34.92 -0.91 18.39
CA LYS A 306 36.28 -0.87 17.85
C LYS A 306 36.30 -0.50 16.37
N TRP A 307 35.19 -0.61 15.65
CA TRP A 307 35.08 -0.27 14.23
C TRP A 307 35.62 1.13 13.92
N ILE A 308 35.10 2.15 14.62
CA ILE A 308 35.54 3.54 14.42
C ILE A 308 37.01 3.72 14.76
N THR A 309 37.51 3.04 15.80
CA THR A 309 38.92 3.11 16.23
C THR A 309 39.87 2.46 15.22
N ARG A 310 39.41 1.46 14.44
CA ARG A 310 40.19 0.92 13.32
C ARG A 310 40.26 1.93 12.16
N LEU A 311 39.15 2.59 11.85
CA LEU A 311 39.07 3.53 10.72
C LEU A 311 39.83 4.84 10.94
N THR A 312 40.01 5.29 12.18
CA THR A 312 40.82 6.50 12.48
C THR A 312 42.28 6.37 12.07
N ARG A 313 42.78 5.15 11.81
CA ARG A 313 44.17 4.90 11.37
C ARG A 313 44.38 5.16 9.88
N LYS A 314 43.31 5.28 9.09
CA LYS A 314 43.41 5.53 7.64
C LYS A 314 43.77 6.98 7.36
N LYS A 315 44.76 7.19 6.47
CA LYS A 315 45.34 8.52 6.20
C LYS A 315 44.35 9.48 5.52
N GLU A 316 43.45 8.98 4.69
CA GLU A 316 42.57 9.81 3.84
C GLU A 316 41.42 10.48 4.61
N TYR A 317 40.71 9.71 5.44
CA TYR A 317 39.52 10.18 6.17
C TYR A 317 39.59 9.97 7.69
N GLY A 318 40.65 9.33 8.19
CA GLY A 318 40.84 9.03 9.61
C GLY A 318 40.84 10.25 10.54
N PRO A 319 41.51 11.38 10.21
CA PRO A 319 41.49 12.57 11.05
C PRO A 319 40.08 13.17 11.21
N LYS A 320 39.28 13.18 10.13
CA LYS A 320 37.89 13.67 10.15
C LYS A 320 36.98 12.76 10.97
N LEU A 321 37.16 11.44 10.84
CA LEU A 321 36.45 10.46 11.68
C LEU A 321 36.86 10.57 13.15
N ALA A 322 38.13 10.84 13.44
CA ALA A 322 38.64 10.98 14.80
C ALA A 322 38.01 12.19 15.52
N ALA A 323 37.81 13.31 14.80
CA ALA A 323 37.15 14.50 15.34
C ALA A 323 35.68 14.24 15.76
N LYS A 324 34.98 13.32 15.08
CA LYS A 324 33.58 12.96 15.38
C LYS A 324 33.44 11.61 16.11
N LYS A 325 34.54 11.05 16.64
CA LYS A 325 34.59 9.69 17.18
C LYS A 325 33.57 9.45 18.30
N GLU A 326 33.39 10.41 19.21
CA GLU A 326 32.43 10.28 20.31
C GLU A 326 30.99 10.17 19.82
N THR A 327 30.63 10.92 18.79
CA THR A 327 29.30 10.86 18.16
C THR A 327 29.06 9.50 17.53
N PHE A 328 30.04 8.95 16.79
CA PHE A 328 29.93 7.60 16.23
C PHE A 328 29.77 6.55 17.32
N LEU A 329 30.57 6.61 18.39
CA LEU A 329 30.44 5.69 19.53
C LEU A 329 29.09 5.80 20.22
N ARG A 330 28.52 7.00 20.32
CA ARG A 330 27.17 7.22 20.87
C ARG A 330 26.11 6.57 19.99
N LEU A 331 26.18 6.72 18.67
CA LEU A 331 25.22 6.10 17.75
C LEU A 331 25.35 4.58 17.74
N GLN A 332 26.57 4.04 17.71
CA GLN A 332 26.80 2.59 17.81
C GLN A 332 26.29 2.00 19.13
N ARG A 333 26.44 2.72 20.25
CA ARG A 333 25.85 2.32 21.54
C ARG A 333 24.32 2.30 21.56
N ARG A 334 23.65 3.04 20.67
CA ARG A 334 22.18 2.99 20.52
C ARG A 334 21.73 1.83 19.63
N ILE A 335 22.63 1.27 18.83
CA ILE A 335 22.39 0.09 18.00
C ILE A 335 22.55 -1.20 18.82
N ALA A 336 23.55 -1.23 19.70
CA ALA A 336 23.86 -2.35 20.59
C ALA A 336 22.79 -2.51 21.70
#